data_AF-A0A947JAX0-F1
#
_entry.id   AF-A0A947JAX0-F1
#
_cell.length_a   1.000
_cell.length_b   1.000
_cell.length_c   1.000
_cell.angle_alpha   90.00
_cell.angle_beta   90.00
_cell.angle_gamma   90.00
#
_symmetry.space_group_name_H-M   'P 1'
#
loop_
_entity.id
_entity.type
_entity.pdbx_description
1 polymer ?
#
loop_
_entity_poly.entity_id
_entity_poly.type
_entity_poly.pdbx_seq_one_letter_code
_entity_poly.pdbx_strand_id
1 'polypeptide(L)'
;MRRWICGLVILCAVFCSALAEDAPLNSPNVEIRYLGANGWAVTIGSRMLIFDYQEETDPSPPSRTSRDLAHGYVRPDELAAYDVYVFVTHSHFDHYDRVIYEWEDQLESVAYLLGWAAASNPEHHCFDERRESASIDGIDIHTIYSHHSGVPEVAYLVAVDGLLIYHNGDYMAEYEEDFSYLRTITERIDIAFLIGHPFEEHQYFQQALQMTGLFDVGSIFPMNREGEAYRCRDYAELLAEHGVDARVVVAETRGETFALER
;
A
#
# COMPACT_ATOMS: atom_id res chain seq x y z
N MET A 1 19.89 23.48 -32.92
CA MET A 1 18.65 23.19 -32.17
C MET A 1 18.26 21.75 -32.45
N ARG A 2 18.68 20.83 -31.58
CA ARG A 2 18.34 19.40 -31.70
C ARG A 2 17.11 19.14 -30.83
N ARG A 3 15.99 18.80 -31.47
CA ARG A 3 14.79 18.29 -30.81
C ARG A 3 15.06 16.84 -30.42
N TRP A 4 15.04 16.55 -29.12
CA TRP A 4 14.92 15.20 -28.62
C TRP A 4 13.43 14.84 -28.65
N ILE A 5 13.10 13.82 -29.43
CA ILE A 5 11.76 13.21 -29.44
C ILE A 5 11.84 12.11 -28.38
N CYS A 6 11.26 12.32 -27.20
CA CYS A 6 10.98 11.23 -26.28
C CYS A 6 9.87 10.38 -26.91
N GLY A 7 10.23 9.19 -27.38
CA GLY A 7 9.26 8.18 -27.79
C GLY A 7 8.64 7.56 -26.54
N LEU A 8 7.43 7.98 -26.23
CA LEU A 8 6.56 7.30 -25.28
C LEU A 8 6.12 5.99 -25.93
N VAL A 9 6.69 4.86 -25.51
CA VAL A 9 6.20 3.54 -25.87
C VAL A 9 5.17 3.16 -24.81
N ILE A 10 3.89 3.41 -25.13
CA ILE A 10 2.77 2.87 -24.35
C ILE A 10 2.66 1.38 -24.72
N LEU A 11 3.32 0.51 -23.94
CA LEU A 11 2.99 -0.90 -23.95
C LEU A 11 1.84 -1.09 -22.96
N CYS A 12 0.62 -1.12 -23.49
CA CYS A 12 -0.54 -1.63 -22.75
C CYS A 12 -0.33 -3.15 -22.61
N ALA A 13 0.36 -3.58 -21.56
CA ALA A 13 0.41 -4.98 -21.19
C ALA A 13 -0.95 -5.34 -20.59
N VAL A 14 -1.84 -5.86 -21.44
CA VAL A 14 -2.99 -6.63 -20.98
C VAL A 14 -2.41 -7.83 -20.25
N PHE A 15 -2.64 -7.94 -18.94
CA PHE A 15 -2.41 -9.17 -18.19
C PHE A 15 -3.33 -10.23 -18.79
N CYS A 16 -2.81 -10.97 -19.78
CA CYS A 16 -3.50 -12.10 -20.34
C CYS A 16 -3.48 -13.19 -19.27
N SER A 17 -4.66 -13.49 -18.72
CA SER A 17 -4.97 -14.58 -17.80
C SER A 17 -4.13 -15.82 -18.09
N ALA A 18 -3.09 -16.02 -17.28
CA ALA A 18 -2.34 -17.26 -17.19
C ALA A 18 -1.66 -17.37 -15.84
N LEU A 19 -2.42 -17.25 -14.75
CA LEU A 19 -2.01 -17.70 -13.40
C LEU A 19 -3.24 -18.18 -12.63
N ALA A 20 -3.79 -19.30 -13.08
CA ALA A 20 -4.61 -20.18 -12.27
C ALA A 20 -4.28 -21.61 -12.68
N GLU A 21 -3.06 -22.06 -12.39
CA GLU A 21 -2.70 -23.48 -12.31
C GLU A 21 -1.41 -23.59 -11.48
N ASP A 22 -1.56 -24.21 -10.31
CA ASP A 22 -0.54 -24.61 -9.33
C ASP A 22 0.40 -23.52 -8.79
N ALA A 23 -0.02 -22.83 -7.72
CA ALA A 23 0.94 -22.19 -6.82
C ALA A 23 1.93 -23.28 -6.32
N PRO A 24 3.24 -23.15 -6.57
CA PRO A 24 4.19 -24.17 -6.16
C PRO A 24 4.18 -24.33 -4.64
N LEU A 25 4.38 -25.55 -4.15
CA LEU A 25 4.47 -25.96 -2.73
C LEU A 25 5.45 -25.15 -1.84
N ASN A 26 6.13 -24.14 -2.40
CA ASN A 26 7.10 -23.26 -1.76
C ASN A 26 6.82 -21.77 -2.07
N SER A 27 5.56 -21.33 -2.09
CA SER A 27 5.29 -19.89 -2.10
C SER A 27 5.95 -19.24 -0.87
N PRO A 28 6.71 -18.14 -1.05
CA PRO A 28 7.39 -17.50 0.07
C PRO A 28 6.38 -17.07 1.12
N ASN A 29 6.72 -17.27 2.40
CA ASN A 29 5.92 -16.77 3.52
C ASN A 29 5.77 -15.26 3.38
N VAL A 30 4.55 -14.77 3.56
CA VAL A 30 4.24 -13.34 3.56
C VAL A 30 4.01 -12.91 5.00
N GLU A 31 4.86 -12.00 5.49
CA GLU A 31 4.68 -11.33 6.78
C GLU A 31 4.16 -9.93 6.55
N ILE A 32 3.10 -9.56 7.25
CA ILE A 32 2.48 -8.24 7.22
C ILE A 32 2.63 -7.66 8.61
N ARG A 33 3.19 -6.45 8.72
CA ARG A 33 3.41 -5.78 9.99
C ARG A 33 2.74 -4.42 10.01
N TYR A 34 1.99 -4.13 11.06
CA TYR A 34 1.41 -2.82 11.27
C TYR A 34 2.46 -1.83 11.77
N LEU A 35 2.61 -0.69 11.10
CA LEU A 35 3.58 0.35 11.44
C LEU A 35 2.92 1.59 12.06
N GLY A 36 1.64 1.54 12.44
CA GLY A 36 0.94 2.68 13.04
C GLY A 36 0.21 3.54 12.00
N ALA A 37 -0.82 4.28 12.42
CA ALA A 37 -1.77 5.02 11.59
C ALA A 37 -2.17 4.31 10.29
N ASN A 38 -1.57 4.73 9.17
CA ASN A 38 -1.80 4.24 7.81
C ASN A 38 -0.67 3.31 7.31
N GLY A 39 0.39 3.17 8.08
CA GLY A 39 1.62 2.51 7.67
C GLY A 39 1.61 0.99 7.86
N TRP A 40 2.13 0.29 6.86
CA TRP A 40 2.23 -1.17 6.83
C TRP A 40 3.53 -1.61 6.17
N ALA A 41 4.13 -2.70 6.67
CA ALA A 41 5.20 -3.41 5.96
C ALA A 41 4.70 -4.76 5.48
N VAL A 42 5.07 -5.15 4.27
CA VAL A 42 4.85 -6.48 3.70
C VAL A 42 6.20 -7.05 3.30
N THR A 43 6.58 -8.17 3.92
CA THR A 43 7.81 -8.90 3.64
C THR A 43 7.49 -10.17 2.86
N ILE A 44 8.13 -10.35 1.71
CA ILE A 44 7.99 -11.52 0.85
C ILE A 44 9.36 -11.89 0.28
N GLY A 45 9.87 -13.08 0.63
CA GLY A 45 11.22 -13.48 0.26
C GLY A 45 12.28 -12.52 0.82
N SER A 46 13.10 -11.94 -0.05
CA SER A 46 14.10 -10.92 0.29
C SER A 46 13.61 -9.49 0.07
N ARG A 47 12.33 -9.29 -0.27
CA ARG A 47 11.77 -7.95 -0.54
C ARG A 47 10.94 -7.48 0.64
N MET A 48 11.07 -6.19 0.96
CA MET A 48 10.21 -5.52 1.93
C MET A 48 9.56 -4.29 1.28
N LEU A 49 8.23 -4.29 1.26
CA LEU A 49 7.43 -3.17 0.80
C LEU A 49 6.90 -2.43 2.03
N ILE A 50 7.18 -1.14 2.13
CA ILE A 50 6.77 -0.29 3.24
C ILE A 50 5.82 0.77 2.68
N PHE A 51 4.60 0.81 3.20
CA PHE A 51 3.55 1.72 2.78
C PHE A 51 3.32 2.77 3.86
N ASP A 52 3.16 4.03 3.46
CA ASP A 52 2.72 5.18 4.28
C ASP A 52 3.35 5.25 5.69
N TYR A 53 4.68 5.05 5.75
CA TYR A 53 5.40 5.09 7.01
C TYR A 53 5.54 6.51 7.55
N GLN A 54 5.14 6.67 8.81
CA GLN A 54 5.35 7.90 9.57
C GLN A 54 5.54 7.62 11.07
N GLU A 55 6.22 8.53 11.76
CA GLU A 55 6.42 8.47 13.21
C GLU A 55 5.76 9.64 13.95
N GLU A 56 5.37 10.70 13.24
CA GLU A 56 4.92 11.97 13.82
C GLU A 56 3.57 11.89 14.54
N THR A 57 2.67 11.01 14.10
CA THR A 57 1.30 10.92 14.64
C THR A 57 1.12 9.90 15.74
N ASP A 58 2.18 9.15 16.11
CA ASP A 58 2.12 8.29 17.29
C ASP A 58 1.85 9.18 18.52
N PRO A 59 0.76 8.95 19.28
CA PRO A 59 0.42 9.75 20.45
C PRO A 59 1.36 9.51 21.64
N SER A 60 2.18 8.46 21.61
CA SER A 60 3.08 8.04 22.70
C SER A 60 4.36 7.38 22.16
N PRO A 61 5.17 8.10 21.37
CA PRO A 61 6.32 7.51 20.72
C PRO A 61 7.40 7.14 21.76
N PRO A 62 8.06 5.97 21.62
CA PRO A 62 9.22 5.66 22.43
C PRO A 62 10.39 6.57 22.04
N SER A 63 11.40 6.64 22.90
CA SER A 63 12.65 7.33 22.56
C SER A 63 13.26 6.73 21.29
N ARG A 64 13.90 7.57 20.44
CA ARG A 64 14.52 7.11 19.18
C ARG A 64 15.44 5.90 19.33
N THR A 65 16.14 5.77 20.46
CA THR A 65 17.05 4.64 20.75
C THR A 65 16.35 3.32 21.07
N SER A 66 15.06 3.36 21.39
CA SER A 66 14.23 2.19 21.73
C SER A 66 13.26 1.83 20.62
N ARG A 67 13.34 2.52 19.47
CA ARG A 67 12.59 2.19 18.27
C ARG A 67 13.22 0.97 17.62
N ASP A 68 12.40 0.07 17.12
CA ASP A 68 12.79 -1.09 16.34
C ASP A 68 11.56 -1.61 15.56
N LEU A 69 11.82 -2.50 14.60
CA LEU A 69 10.79 -3.02 13.70
C LEU A 69 9.74 -3.82 14.46
N ALA A 70 10.12 -4.52 15.53
CA ALA A 70 9.19 -5.29 16.35
C ALA A 70 8.12 -4.42 17.04
N HIS A 71 8.42 -3.14 17.28
CA HIS A 71 7.48 -2.14 17.79
C HIS A 71 6.91 -1.23 16.69
N GLY A 72 7.06 -1.61 15.42
CA GLY A 72 6.53 -0.91 14.25
C GLY A 72 7.22 0.41 13.93
N TYR A 73 8.50 0.53 14.30
CA TYR A 73 9.38 1.62 13.90
C TYR A 73 10.51 1.09 13.03
N VAL A 74 10.87 1.80 11.97
CA VAL A 74 11.94 1.35 11.08
C VAL A 74 13.27 1.88 11.56
N ARG A 75 14.20 0.97 11.84
CA ARG A 75 15.62 1.27 11.85
C ARG A 75 16.30 0.68 10.61
N PRO A 76 17.07 1.45 9.85
CA PRO A 76 17.70 0.96 8.62
C PRO A 76 18.58 -0.28 8.82
N ASP A 77 19.27 -0.42 9.96
CA ASP A 77 20.11 -1.59 10.19
C ASP A 77 19.32 -2.91 10.24
N GLU A 78 18.03 -2.87 10.61
CA GLU A 78 17.14 -4.02 10.58
C GLU A 78 16.68 -4.38 9.16
N LEU A 79 16.80 -3.43 8.22
CA LEU A 79 16.37 -3.61 6.84
C LEU A 79 17.50 -4.04 5.89
N ALA A 80 18.75 -4.10 6.37
CA ALA A 80 19.93 -4.32 5.52
C ALA A 80 19.96 -5.64 4.74
N ALA A 81 19.12 -6.61 5.11
CA ALA A 81 18.99 -7.89 4.41
C ALA A 81 17.93 -7.89 3.30
N TYR A 82 17.20 -6.79 3.11
CA TYR A 82 16.09 -6.69 2.18
C TYR A 82 16.36 -5.72 1.03
N ASP A 83 15.74 -5.99 -0.11
CA ASP A 83 15.46 -4.99 -1.13
C ASP A 83 14.22 -4.20 -0.68
N VAL A 84 14.40 -2.92 -0.35
CA VAL A 84 13.36 -2.10 0.29
C VAL A 84 12.66 -1.21 -0.73
N TYR A 85 11.32 -1.22 -0.72
CA TYR A 85 10.48 -0.39 -1.58
C TYR A 85 9.52 0.42 -0.72
N VAL A 86 9.68 1.74 -0.70
CA VAL A 86 8.90 2.64 0.14
C VAL A 86 7.85 3.34 -0.70
N PHE A 87 6.60 2.98 -0.49
CA PHE A 87 5.41 3.55 -1.13
C PHE A 87 4.82 4.62 -0.22
N VAL A 88 4.61 5.81 -0.75
CA VAL A 88 3.97 6.91 -0.02
C VAL A 88 2.87 7.49 -0.88
N THR A 89 1.62 7.39 -0.43
CA THR A 89 0.43 7.75 -1.21
C THR A 89 0.32 9.25 -1.44
N HIS A 90 0.70 10.07 -0.45
CA HIS A 90 0.69 11.53 -0.54
C HIS A 90 1.48 12.21 0.58
N SER A 91 1.57 13.54 0.54
CA SER A 91 2.48 14.32 1.39
C SER A 91 1.92 14.74 2.77
N HIS A 92 0.79 14.22 3.23
CA HIS A 92 0.31 14.54 4.59
C HIS A 92 1.09 13.79 5.65
N PHE A 93 1.24 14.43 6.82
CA PHE A 93 2.11 13.97 7.90
C PHE A 93 1.64 12.66 8.56
N ASP A 94 0.36 12.31 8.41
CA ASP A 94 -0.22 11.05 8.89
C ASP A 94 -0.04 9.87 7.91
N HIS A 95 0.56 10.12 6.75
CA HIS A 95 0.97 9.11 5.76
C HIS A 95 2.47 9.16 5.44
N TYR A 96 3.13 10.27 5.75
CA TYR A 96 4.49 10.54 5.29
C TYR A 96 5.32 11.24 6.35
N ASP A 97 6.50 10.67 6.60
CA ASP A 97 7.54 11.29 7.42
C ASP A 97 8.86 11.34 6.63
N ARG A 98 9.56 12.48 6.70
CA ARG A 98 10.87 12.68 6.04
C ARG A 98 11.97 11.78 6.61
N VAL A 99 11.76 11.16 7.77
CA VAL A 99 12.68 10.18 8.37
C VAL A 99 13.00 9.03 7.41
N ILE A 100 12.11 8.71 6.47
CA ILE A 100 12.33 7.65 5.48
C ILE A 100 13.56 7.90 4.62
N TYR A 101 13.95 9.16 4.38
CA TYR A 101 15.13 9.47 3.56
C TYR A 101 16.46 9.31 4.32
N GLU A 102 16.43 9.17 5.66
CA GLU A 102 17.63 8.80 6.41
C GLU A 102 18.12 7.38 6.04
N TRP A 103 17.30 6.60 5.33
CA TRP A 103 17.58 5.21 4.97
C TRP A 103 18.45 5.10 3.71
N GLU A 104 18.42 6.09 2.80
CA GLU A 104 19.25 6.15 1.59
C GLU A 104 20.75 6.05 1.89
N ASP A 105 21.18 6.69 2.98
CA ASP A 105 22.59 6.70 3.38
C ASP A 105 23.03 5.41 4.10
N GLN A 106 22.08 4.53 4.47
CA GLN A 106 22.32 3.39 5.36
C GLN A 106 22.00 2.04 4.72
N LEU A 107 21.15 2.02 3.69
CA LEU A 107 20.76 0.81 2.97
C LEU A 107 21.48 0.72 1.63
N GLU A 108 21.89 -0.49 1.25
CA GLU A 108 22.45 -0.74 -0.08
C GLU A 108 21.37 -0.73 -1.18
N SER A 109 20.11 -1.04 -0.82
CA SER A 109 18.98 -1.22 -1.75
C SER A 109 17.71 -0.61 -1.16
N VAL A 110 17.36 0.60 -1.61
CA VAL A 110 16.10 1.26 -1.26
C VAL A 110 15.57 2.07 -2.45
N ALA A 111 14.28 1.91 -2.77
CA ALA A 111 13.59 2.68 -3.80
C ALA A 111 12.37 3.39 -3.22
N TYR A 112 12.16 4.65 -3.59
CA TYR A 112 11.01 5.46 -3.14
C TYR A 112 10.02 5.65 -4.28
N LEU A 113 8.75 5.35 -3.98
CA LEU A 113 7.61 5.42 -4.87
C LEU A 113 6.59 6.38 -4.26
N LEU A 114 6.53 7.59 -4.79
CA LEU A 114 5.83 8.72 -4.17
C LEU A 114 4.63 9.11 -5.03
N GLY A 115 3.45 9.25 -4.41
CA GLY A 115 2.20 9.64 -5.05
C GLY A 115 2.04 11.13 -5.34
N TRP A 116 3.17 11.84 -5.43
CA TRP A 116 3.22 13.23 -5.83
C TRP A 116 4.58 13.56 -6.44
N ALA A 117 4.66 14.67 -7.16
CA ALA A 117 5.92 15.24 -7.61
C ALA A 117 6.71 15.83 -6.43
N ALA A 118 7.42 14.99 -5.67
CA ALA A 118 8.28 15.39 -4.55
C ALA A 118 9.60 16.08 -4.98
N ALA A 119 9.67 16.52 -6.25
CA ALA A 119 10.83 16.90 -7.03
C ALA A 119 12.01 17.48 -6.21
N SER A 120 13.00 16.63 -5.98
CA SER A 120 14.36 17.04 -5.57
C SER A 120 15.42 15.97 -5.86
N ASN A 121 15.08 14.67 -5.74
CA ASN A 121 15.95 13.56 -6.10
C ASN A 121 15.42 12.85 -7.37
N PRO A 122 16.20 12.77 -8.47
CA PRO A 122 15.79 12.07 -9.69
C PRO A 122 15.74 10.55 -9.58
N GLU A 123 16.25 9.96 -8.49
CA GLU A 123 16.17 8.52 -8.21
C GLU A 123 14.81 8.12 -7.60
N HIS A 124 14.01 9.10 -7.17
CA HIS A 124 12.65 8.86 -6.68
C HIS A 124 11.67 8.66 -7.84
N HIS A 125 10.83 7.65 -7.73
CA HIS A 125 9.75 7.39 -8.67
C HIS A 125 8.52 8.16 -8.21
N CYS A 126 8.14 9.20 -8.94
CA CYS A 126 6.96 10.01 -8.64
C CYS A 126 5.80 9.60 -9.55
N PHE A 127 4.60 9.50 -9.00
CA PHE A 127 3.34 9.25 -9.68
C PHE A 127 2.40 10.40 -9.35
N ASP A 128 2.14 11.29 -10.31
CA ASP A 128 1.33 12.50 -10.13
C ASP A 128 0.28 12.70 -11.23
N GLU A 129 0.10 11.71 -12.11
CA GLU A 129 -0.92 11.68 -13.14
C GLU A 129 -1.96 10.57 -12.91
N ARG A 130 -3.09 10.65 -13.64
CA ARG A 130 -4.17 9.66 -13.55
C ARG A 130 -3.77 8.37 -14.26
N ARG A 131 -3.86 7.24 -13.55
CA ARG A 131 -3.71 5.87 -14.09
C ARG A 131 -2.31 5.60 -14.66
N GLU A 132 -1.30 5.93 -13.88
CA GLU A 132 0.08 5.62 -14.22
C GLU A 132 0.42 4.16 -13.94
N SER A 133 1.48 3.69 -14.59
CA SER A 133 2.02 2.36 -14.34
C SER A 133 3.53 2.35 -14.51
N ALA A 134 4.20 1.52 -13.72
CA ALA A 134 5.63 1.30 -13.79
C ALA A 134 5.97 -0.16 -13.46
N SER A 135 7.13 -0.62 -13.90
CA SER A 135 7.71 -1.89 -13.48
C SER A 135 9.12 -1.60 -12.98
N ILE A 136 9.36 -1.83 -11.69
CA ILE A 136 10.61 -1.50 -10.99
C ILE A 136 11.09 -2.78 -10.31
N ASP A 137 12.24 -3.31 -10.72
CA ASP A 137 12.83 -4.54 -10.18
C ASP A 137 11.90 -5.76 -10.16
N GLY A 138 10.99 -5.85 -11.13
CA GLY A 138 9.99 -6.92 -11.22
C GLY A 138 8.76 -6.72 -10.32
N ILE A 139 8.59 -5.52 -9.75
CA ILE A 139 7.38 -5.07 -9.08
C ILE A 139 6.57 -4.24 -10.06
N ASP A 140 5.38 -4.73 -10.44
CA ASP A 140 4.47 -4.02 -11.31
C ASP A 140 3.53 -3.14 -10.46
N ILE A 141 3.45 -1.87 -10.82
CA ILE A 141 2.77 -0.83 -10.04
C ILE A 141 1.77 -0.15 -10.96
N HIS A 142 0.55 -0.02 -10.48
CA HIS A 142 -0.51 0.77 -11.10
C HIS A 142 -1.08 1.74 -10.08
N THR A 143 -1.37 2.97 -10.49
CA THR A 143 -1.95 3.97 -9.61
C THR A 143 -3.36 4.35 -10.06
N ILE A 144 -4.17 4.78 -9.12
CA ILE A 144 -5.34 5.62 -9.38
C ILE A 144 -5.18 6.90 -8.60
N TYR A 145 -5.66 8.01 -9.15
CA TYR A 145 -5.29 9.35 -8.72
C TYR A 145 -6.49 10.09 -8.15
N SER A 146 -6.26 10.80 -7.06
CA SER A 146 -7.21 11.76 -6.49
C SER A 146 -6.46 13.02 -6.06
N HIS A 147 -7.23 14.08 -5.83
CA HIS A 147 -6.71 15.32 -5.28
C HIS A 147 -7.61 15.71 -4.11
N HIS A 148 -7.21 15.28 -2.92
CA HIS A 148 -7.96 15.47 -1.69
C HIS A 148 -7.19 16.33 -0.70
N SER A 149 -7.90 17.08 0.14
CA SER A 149 -7.33 17.89 1.23
C SER A 149 -6.15 18.81 0.86
N GLY A 150 -6.06 19.22 -0.41
CA GLY A 150 -5.12 20.24 -0.89
C GLY A 150 -3.82 19.69 -1.50
N VAL A 151 -3.69 18.37 -1.65
CA VAL A 151 -2.52 17.72 -2.24
C VAL A 151 -2.93 16.66 -3.26
N PRO A 152 -2.08 16.35 -4.26
CA PRO A 152 -2.23 15.13 -5.06
C PRO A 152 -2.02 13.89 -4.19
N GLU A 153 -2.78 12.83 -4.46
CA GLU A 153 -2.59 11.52 -3.85
C GLU A 153 -2.81 10.41 -4.87
N VAL A 154 -2.25 9.24 -4.58
CA VAL A 154 -2.54 8.02 -5.33
C VAL A 154 -2.91 6.87 -4.41
N ALA A 155 -3.80 6.01 -4.89
CA ALA A 155 -3.91 4.63 -4.40
C ALA A 155 -3.05 3.73 -5.27
N TYR A 156 -2.40 2.73 -4.66
CA TYR A 156 -1.51 1.79 -5.33
C TYR A 156 -2.17 0.43 -5.51
N LEU A 157 -2.00 -0.16 -6.69
CA LEU A 157 -2.12 -1.60 -6.94
C LEU A 157 -0.73 -2.12 -7.31
N VAL A 158 -0.21 -3.05 -6.50
CA VAL A 158 1.16 -3.55 -6.59
C VAL A 158 1.15 -5.06 -6.76
N ALA A 159 1.84 -5.57 -7.78
CA ALA A 159 2.09 -6.98 -7.97
C ALA A 159 3.57 -7.30 -7.74
N VAL A 160 3.87 -8.21 -6.80
CA VAL A 160 5.24 -8.61 -6.45
C VAL A 160 5.28 -10.09 -6.09
N ASP A 161 6.14 -10.88 -6.75
CA ASP A 161 6.30 -12.31 -6.47
C ASP A 161 4.96 -13.09 -6.38
N GLY A 162 4.04 -12.72 -7.28
CA GLY A 162 2.69 -13.26 -7.39
C GLY A 162 1.71 -12.82 -6.29
N LEU A 163 2.09 -11.88 -5.42
CA LEU A 163 1.24 -11.25 -4.41
C LEU A 163 0.66 -9.94 -4.96
N LEU A 164 -0.66 -9.75 -4.85
CA LEU A 164 -1.38 -8.55 -5.31
C LEU A 164 -1.85 -7.72 -4.10
N ILE A 165 -1.29 -6.52 -3.97
CA ILE A 165 -1.53 -5.62 -2.84
C ILE A 165 -2.23 -4.37 -3.34
N TYR A 166 -3.33 -4.00 -2.72
CA TYR A 166 -3.97 -2.71 -2.89
C TYR A 166 -3.77 -1.86 -1.64
N HIS A 167 -3.29 -0.63 -1.81
CA HIS A 167 -3.21 0.35 -0.75
C HIS A 167 -4.00 1.60 -1.12
N ASN A 168 -5.02 1.90 -0.32
CA ASN A 168 -5.97 2.96 -0.62
C ASN A 168 -5.38 4.38 -0.46
N GLY A 169 -4.38 4.57 0.40
CA GLY A 169 -4.12 5.91 0.96
C GLY A 169 -5.43 6.56 1.44
N ASP A 170 -5.56 7.85 1.19
CA ASP A 170 -6.79 8.62 1.44
C ASP A 170 -7.73 8.72 0.22
N TYR A 171 -7.53 7.86 -0.80
CA TYR A 171 -8.16 7.95 -2.12
C TYR A 171 -9.63 8.37 -2.09
N MET A 172 -9.89 9.62 -2.50
CA MET A 172 -11.23 10.20 -2.57
C MET A 172 -11.50 10.84 -3.94
N ALA A 173 -11.95 10.03 -4.90
CA ALA A 173 -12.43 10.46 -6.22
C ALA A 173 -13.52 9.53 -6.79
N GLU A 174 -13.67 9.49 -8.11
CA GLU A 174 -14.63 8.67 -8.88
C GLU A 174 -14.23 7.17 -8.86
N TYR A 175 -14.33 6.54 -7.68
CA TYR A 175 -13.83 5.19 -7.41
C TYR A 175 -14.47 4.11 -8.29
N GLU A 176 -15.71 4.28 -8.76
CA GLU A 176 -16.35 3.32 -9.67
C GLU A 176 -15.59 3.20 -11.00
N GLU A 177 -15.20 4.32 -11.61
CA GLU A 177 -14.46 4.33 -12.87
C GLU A 177 -13.05 3.79 -12.69
N ASP A 178 -12.41 4.14 -11.58
CA ASP A 178 -11.03 3.79 -11.32
C ASP A 178 -10.89 2.34 -10.86
N PHE A 179 -11.84 1.79 -10.09
CA PHE A 179 -11.90 0.35 -9.82
C PHE A 179 -12.26 -0.45 -11.08
N SER A 180 -13.11 0.08 -11.96
CA SER A 180 -13.34 -0.54 -13.28
C SER A 180 -12.08 -0.59 -14.12
N TYR A 181 -11.23 0.45 -14.06
CA TYR A 181 -9.90 0.44 -14.67
C TYR A 181 -8.99 -0.61 -14.02
N LEU A 182 -8.88 -0.64 -12.68
CA LEU A 182 -8.07 -1.63 -11.98
C LEU A 182 -8.53 -3.07 -12.28
N ARG A 183 -9.83 -3.29 -12.50
CA ARG A 183 -10.41 -4.59 -12.89
C ARG A 183 -9.95 -5.05 -14.28
N THR A 184 -9.48 -4.14 -15.14
CA THR A 184 -8.85 -4.51 -16.42
C THR A 184 -7.44 -5.05 -16.26
N ILE A 185 -6.82 -4.87 -15.09
CA ILE A 185 -5.46 -5.28 -14.77
C ILE A 185 -5.47 -6.63 -14.03
N THR A 186 -6.29 -6.74 -12.98
CA THR A 186 -6.39 -7.96 -12.16
C THR A 186 -7.82 -8.26 -11.76
N GLU A 187 -8.06 -9.53 -11.46
CA GLU A 187 -9.34 -9.99 -10.89
C GLU A 187 -9.29 -10.19 -9.37
N ARG A 188 -8.09 -10.17 -8.78
CA ARG A 188 -7.80 -10.56 -7.40
C ARG A 188 -6.96 -9.51 -6.69
N ILE A 189 -7.21 -9.35 -5.39
CA ILE A 189 -6.42 -8.55 -4.45
C ILE A 189 -6.17 -9.42 -3.21
N ASP A 190 -4.92 -9.80 -2.96
CA ASP A 190 -4.57 -10.63 -1.79
C ASP A 190 -4.66 -9.85 -0.49
N ILE A 191 -4.15 -8.62 -0.51
CA ILE A 191 -4.04 -7.73 0.64
C ILE A 191 -4.62 -6.39 0.24
N ALA A 192 -5.65 -5.94 0.93
CA ALA A 192 -6.24 -4.62 0.75
C ALA A 192 -6.07 -3.79 2.04
N PHE A 193 -5.21 -2.77 2.01
CA PHE A 193 -5.13 -1.76 3.06
C PHE A 193 -6.18 -0.68 2.78
N LEU A 194 -7.30 -0.73 3.51
CA LEU A 194 -8.46 0.14 3.31
C LEU A 194 -8.73 1.00 4.55
N ILE A 195 -9.34 2.18 4.37
CA ILE A 195 -9.68 3.02 5.50
C ILE A 195 -10.84 2.41 6.32
N GLY A 196 -10.62 2.18 7.61
CA GLY A 196 -11.61 1.59 8.54
C GLY A 196 -12.67 2.60 9.03
N HIS A 197 -13.56 3.07 8.16
CA HIS A 197 -14.71 3.92 8.53
C HIS A 197 -15.98 3.07 8.70
N PRO A 198 -16.50 2.85 9.92
CA PRO A 198 -17.68 2.02 10.18
C PRO A 198 -19.00 2.77 9.98
N PHE A 199 -19.16 3.46 8.85
CA PHE A 199 -20.36 4.24 8.53
C PHE A 199 -20.79 3.96 7.09
N GLU A 200 -21.98 3.40 6.90
CA GLU A 200 -22.48 2.98 5.58
C GLU A 200 -22.48 4.14 4.59
N GLU A 201 -22.90 5.32 5.01
CA GLU A 201 -22.99 6.50 4.16
C GLU A 201 -21.62 7.09 3.77
N HIS A 202 -20.54 6.63 4.42
CA HIS A 202 -19.21 7.18 4.18
C HIS A 202 -18.58 6.58 2.92
N GLN A 203 -17.94 7.43 2.12
CA GLN A 203 -17.34 7.02 0.84
C GLN A 203 -16.33 5.88 0.99
N TYR A 204 -15.47 5.90 2.01
CA TYR A 204 -14.52 4.78 2.27
C TYR A 204 -15.20 3.43 2.52
N PHE A 205 -16.38 3.41 3.17
CA PHE A 205 -17.11 2.16 3.35
C PHE A 205 -17.71 1.68 2.02
N GLN A 206 -18.31 2.59 1.25
CA GLN A 206 -18.84 2.29 -0.08
C GLN A 206 -17.75 1.82 -1.06
N GLN A 207 -16.55 2.40 -0.99
CA GLN A 207 -15.38 1.92 -1.72
C GLN A 207 -15.03 0.48 -1.35
N ALA A 208 -15.04 0.13 -0.06
CA ALA A 208 -14.77 -1.24 0.37
C ALA A 208 -15.80 -2.22 -0.21
N LEU A 209 -17.10 -1.90 -0.14
CA LEU A 209 -18.16 -2.72 -0.73
C LEU A 209 -17.99 -2.88 -2.25
N GLN A 210 -17.72 -1.79 -2.96
CA GLN A 210 -17.51 -1.81 -4.40
C GLN A 210 -16.28 -2.65 -4.77
N MET A 211 -15.18 -2.50 -4.02
CA MET A 211 -13.97 -3.28 -4.23
C MET A 211 -14.22 -4.77 -4.01
N THR A 212 -14.82 -5.16 -2.89
CA THR A 212 -15.12 -6.58 -2.61
C THR A 212 -16.18 -7.17 -3.53
N GLY A 213 -17.02 -6.34 -4.16
CA GLY A 213 -17.94 -6.77 -5.20
C GLY A 213 -17.31 -6.93 -6.58
N LEU A 214 -16.18 -6.26 -6.85
CA LEU A 214 -15.48 -6.27 -8.14
C LEU A 214 -14.27 -7.21 -8.17
N PHE A 215 -13.63 -7.46 -7.03
CA PHE A 215 -12.40 -8.24 -6.94
C PHE A 215 -12.57 -9.42 -5.99
N ASP A 216 -11.84 -10.50 -6.27
CA ASP A 216 -11.61 -11.56 -5.27
C ASP A 216 -10.62 -11.03 -4.24
N VAL A 217 -11.14 -10.52 -3.11
CA VAL A 217 -10.34 -9.90 -2.03
C VAL A 217 -10.04 -10.92 -0.94
N GLY A 218 -8.77 -11.25 -0.75
CA GLY A 218 -8.33 -12.24 0.24
C GLY A 218 -8.43 -11.72 1.68
N SER A 219 -7.69 -10.65 2.00
CA SER A 219 -7.70 -10.04 3.33
C SER A 219 -7.73 -8.52 3.26
N ILE A 220 -8.54 -7.92 4.14
CA ILE A 220 -8.64 -6.47 4.35
C ILE A 220 -7.94 -6.14 5.66
N PHE A 221 -7.06 -5.14 5.63
CA PHE A 221 -6.36 -4.59 6.78
C PHE A 221 -6.83 -3.13 6.96
N PRO A 222 -7.77 -2.87 7.88
CA PRO A 222 -8.27 -1.52 8.11
C PRO A 222 -7.18 -0.58 8.65
N MET A 223 -7.14 0.65 8.16
CA MET A 223 -6.17 1.69 8.55
C MET A 223 -6.85 3.01 8.96
N ASN A 224 -6.07 4.08 9.24
CA ASN A 224 -6.51 5.41 9.72
C ASN A 224 -7.15 5.41 11.13
N ARG A 225 -6.74 4.48 12.00
CA ARG A 225 -7.42 4.21 13.28
C ARG A 225 -6.47 3.80 14.40
N GLU A 226 -5.27 4.38 14.45
CA GLU A 226 -4.33 4.08 15.53
C GLU A 226 -4.94 4.38 16.91
N GLY A 227 -4.92 3.39 17.81
CA GLY A 227 -5.57 3.47 19.11
C GLY A 227 -7.10 3.33 19.09
N GLU A 228 -7.72 3.19 17.91
CA GLU A 228 -9.17 3.02 17.72
C GLU A 228 -9.54 1.64 17.15
N ALA A 229 -8.83 0.58 17.52
CA ALA A 229 -9.08 -0.79 17.03
C ALA A 229 -10.54 -1.25 17.18
N TYR A 230 -11.28 -0.72 18.16
CA TYR A 230 -12.71 -0.98 18.30
C TYR A 230 -13.53 -0.51 17.09
N ARG A 231 -13.19 0.63 16.48
CA ARG A 231 -13.85 1.11 15.24
C ARG A 231 -13.51 0.26 14.04
N CYS A 232 -12.29 -0.29 13.98
CA CYS A 232 -11.92 -1.25 12.94
C CYS A 232 -12.71 -2.56 13.08
N ARG A 233 -13.05 -2.97 14.31
CA ARG A 233 -13.96 -4.10 14.55
C ARG A 233 -15.39 -3.77 14.15
N ASP A 234 -15.91 -2.60 14.52
CA ASP A 234 -17.24 -2.15 14.07
C ASP A 234 -17.30 -2.13 12.52
N TYR A 235 -16.22 -1.71 11.86
CA TYR A 235 -16.08 -1.73 10.41
C TYR A 235 -16.10 -3.16 9.83
N ALA A 236 -15.37 -4.08 10.47
CA ALA A 236 -15.36 -5.49 10.08
C ALA A 236 -16.75 -6.14 10.22
N GLU A 237 -17.43 -5.87 11.33
CA GLU A 237 -18.81 -6.33 11.57
C GLU A 237 -19.76 -5.79 10.51
N LEU A 238 -19.67 -4.48 10.21
CA LEU A 238 -20.52 -3.85 9.21
C LEU A 238 -20.27 -4.40 7.80
N LEU A 239 -19.02 -4.68 7.41
CA LEU A 239 -18.72 -5.37 6.14
C LEU A 239 -19.34 -6.77 6.10
N ALA A 240 -19.26 -7.53 7.19
CA ALA A 240 -19.84 -8.87 7.28
C ALA A 240 -21.38 -8.84 7.19
N GLU A 241 -22.03 -7.84 7.78
CA GLU A 241 -23.48 -7.61 7.64
C GLU A 241 -23.89 -7.35 6.17
N HIS A 242 -22.98 -6.80 5.37
CA HIS A 242 -23.16 -6.57 3.93
C HIS A 242 -22.71 -7.76 3.06
N GLY A 243 -22.36 -8.90 3.66
CA GLY A 243 -22.01 -10.12 2.94
C GLY A 243 -20.63 -10.12 2.30
N VAL A 244 -19.69 -9.32 2.84
CA VAL A 244 -18.29 -9.34 2.41
C VAL A 244 -17.61 -10.60 2.94
N ASP A 245 -17.12 -11.45 2.04
CA ASP A 245 -16.46 -12.72 2.37
C ASP A 245 -14.96 -12.57 2.69
N ALA A 246 -14.37 -11.39 2.42
CA ALA A 246 -12.96 -11.13 2.67
C ALA A 246 -12.62 -11.20 4.17
N ARG A 247 -11.43 -11.76 4.50
CA ARG A 247 -10.97 -11.79 5.89
C ARG A 247 -10.56 -10.39 6.35
N VAL A 248 -11.27 -9.80 7.30
CA VAL A 248 -10.86 -8.52 7.90
C VAL A 248 -9.90 -8.79 9.07
N VAL A 249 -8.70 -8.22 9.01
CA VAL A 249 -7.64 -8.37 10.02
C VAL A 249 -7.37 -7.03 10.68
N VAL A 250 -7.76 -6.92 11.95
CA VAL A 250 -7.62 -5.69 12.74
C VAL A 250 -6.33 -5.75 13.55
N ALA A 251 -5.40 -4.82 13.31
CA ALA A 251 -4.27 -4.60 14.20
C ALA A 251 -4.70 -3.80 15.43
N GLU A 252 -4.29 -4.25 16.61
CA GLU A 252 -4.57 -3.57 17.87
C GLU A 252 -3.42 -2.66 18.27
N THR A 253 -2.19 -3.05 17.96
CA THR A 253 -0.98 -2.35 18.40
C THR A 253 0.05 -2.22 17.29
N ARG A 254 0.72 -1.08 17.24
CA ARG A 254 1.89 -0.86 16.39
C ARG A 254 2.93 -1.97 16.60
N GLY A 255 3.47 -2.51 15.51
CA GLY A 255 4.42 -3.63 15.50
C GLY A 255 3.79 -5.02 15.40
N GLU A 256 2.47 -5.14 15.55
CA GLU A 256 1.77 -6.42 15.41
C GLU A 256 1.99 -7.04 14.03
N THR A 257 2.18 -8.36 14.00
CA THR A 257 2.48 -9.12 12.80
C THR A 257 1.40 -10.13 12.46
N PHE A 258 1.21 -10.33 11.17
CA PHE A 258 0.27 -11.27 10.59
C PHE A 258 0.97 -12.08 9.51
N ALA A 259 0.60 -13.35 9.39
CA ALA A 259 1.03 -14.19 8.29
C ALA A 259 -0.13 -14.37 7.31
N LEU A 260 0.15 -14.26 6.01
CA LEU A 260 -0.77 -14.68 4.97
C LEU A 260 -0.32 -16.06 4.46
N GLU A 261 -1.13 -17.08 4.73
CA GLU A 261 -0.94 -18.41 4.15
C GLU A 261 -1.40 -18.38 2.68
N ARG A 262 -0.55 -18.82 1.76
CA ARG A 262 -0.78 -18.82 0.32
C ARG A 262 -1.04 -20.23 -0.21
#